data_AF-A0A2S8AG56-F1
#
_entry.id   AF-A0A2S8AG56-F1
#
_cell.length_a   1.000
_cell.length_b   1.000
_cell.length_c   1.000
_cell.angle_alpha   90.00
_cell.angle_beta   90.00
_cell.angle_gamma   90.00
#
_symmetry.space_group_name_H-M   'P 1'
#
loop_
_entity.id
_entity.type
_entity.pdbx_description
1 polymer ?
#
loop_
_entity_poly.entity_id
_entity_poly.type
_entity_poly.pdbx_seq_one_letter_code
_entity_poly.pdbx_strand_id
1 'polypeptide(L)'
;MISISGYQKHHIIADSLRDHPLLQELGYDINNSRNLVYLPESSSLDPTRTVHNGSHRKWHREEALEELDRIHALDADPEIKKMHVDAYTDEMREKYLSKDANVQLNKHH
;
A
#
# COMPACT_ATOMS: atom_id res chain seq x y z
N MET A 1 -18.68 8.46 -1.56
CA MET A 1 -17.64 7.55 -1.03
C MET A 1 -18.32 6.27 -0.60
N ILE A 2 -17.81 5.12 -1.06
CA ILE A 2 -18.33 3.80 -0.65
C ILE A 2 -17.71 3.49 0.73
N SER A 3 -18.54 3.51 1.76
CA SER A 3 -18.21 2.94 3.08
C SER A 3 -18.72 1.50 3.09
N ILE A 4 -17.85 0.57 3.45
CA ILE A 4 -18.20 -0.84 3.62
C ILE A 4 -18.20 -1.08 5.13
N SER A 5 -19.37 -1.42 5.69
CA SER A 5 -19.50 -1.64 7.14
C SER A 5 -18.50 -2.71 7.61
N GLY A 6 -17.71 -2.41 8.63
CA GLY A 6 -16.68 -3.30 9.17
C GLY A 6 -15.36 -3.36 8.40
N TYR A 7 -15.18 -2.52 7.36
CA TYR A 7 -13.94 -2.43 6.60
C TYR A 7 -13.44 -0.99 6.51
N GLN A 8 -12.12 -0.84 6.61
CA GLN A 8 -11.45 0.44 6.46
C GLN A 8 -10.65 0.50 5.18
N LYS A 9 -10.68 1.69 4.56
CA LYS A 9 -9.82 2.04 3.43
C LYS A 9 -8.38 2.09 3.94
N HIS A 10 -7.49 1.45 3.19
CA HIS A 10 -6.07 1.35 3.49
C HIS A 10 -5.28 1.73 2.24
N HIS A 11 -4.36 2.68 2.39
CA HIS A 11 -3.45 3.08 1.33
C HIS A 11 -2.21 2.18 1.35
N ILE A 12 -1.87 1.59 0.21
CA ILE A 12 -0.67 0.76 0.07
C ILE A 12 0.57 1.67 0.14
N ILE A 13 0.68 2.62 -0.78
CA ILE A 13 1.59 3.76 -0.65
C ILE A 13 0.88 4.79 0.22
N ALA A 14 1.41 5.02 1.41
CA ALA A 14 0.80 5.89 2.42
C ALA A 14 0.56 7.32 1.90
N ASP A 15 -0.59 7.91 2.26
CA ASP A 15 -0.97 9.27 1.83
C ASP A 15 0.07 10.34 2.23
N SER A 16 0.81 10.12 3.32
CA SER A 16 1.92 10.98 3.75
C SER A 16 3.12 11.06 2.79
N LEU A 17 3.18 10.16 1.79
CA LEU A 17 4.20 10.14 0.75
C LEU A 17 3.73 10.81 -0.55
N ARG A 18 2.54 11.41 -0.58
CA ARG A 18 1.96 12.08 -1.76
C ARG A 18 2.93 13.06 -2.44
N ASP A 19 3.72 13.78 -1.66
CA ASP A 19 4.65 14.80 -2.15
C ASP A 19 6.04 14.23 -2.51
N HIS A 20 6.18 12.91 -2.57
CA HIS A 20 7.42 12.28 -3.01
C HIS A 20 7.78 12.68 -4.45
N PRO A 21 9.04 13.07 -4.75
CA PRO A 21 9.42 13.60 -6.08
C PRO A 21 9.02 12.70 -7.24
N LEU A 22 9.26 11.39 -7.14
CA LEU A 22 8.84 10.42 -8.16
C LEU A 22 7.33 10.44 -8.41
N LEU A 23 6.50 10.50 -7.35
CA LEU A 23 5.05 10.46 -7.52
C LEU A 23 4.54 11.75 -8.16
N GLN A 24 5.15 12.89 -7.84
CA GLN A 24 4.87 14.17 -8.49
C GLN A 24 5.28 14.17 -9.96
N GLU A 25 6.49 13.67 -10.27
CA GLU A 25 7.00 13.53 -11.64
C GLU A 25 6.07 12.67 -12.50
N LEU A 26 5.59 11.56 -11.95
CA LEU A 26 4.71 10.61 -12.65
C LEU A 26 3.24 11.06 -12.68
N GLY A 27 2.87 12.14 -11.99
CA GLY A 27 1.46 12.52 -11.81
C GLY A 27 0.63 11.42 -11.15
N TYR A 28 1.22 10.65 -10.23
CA TYR A 28 0.58 9.50 -9.61
C TYR A 28 -0.56 9.93 -8.67
N ASP A 29 -1.78 9.47 -8.96
CA ASP A 29 -2.91 9.70 -8.08
C ASP A 29 -2.84 8.75 -6.86
N ILE A 30 -2.44 9.28 -5.70
CA ILE A 30 -2.35 8.50 -4.45
C ILE A 30 -3.70 7.89 -4.02
N ASN A 31 -4.82 8.38 -4.54
CA ASN A 31 -6.16 7.87 -4.26
C ASN A 31 -6.69 6.93 -5.36
N ASN A 32 -5.86 6.54 -6.32
CA ASN A 32 -6.27 5.61 -7.36
C ASN A 32 -6.67 4.24 -6.76
N SER A 33 -7.54 3.51 -7.44
CA SER A 33 -8.07 2.23 -6.94
C SER A 33 -7.01 1.12 -6.78
N ARG A 34 -5.88 1.21 -7.50
CA ARG A 34 -4.76 0.26 -7.39
C ARG A 34 -4.05 0.42 -6.05
N ASN A 35 -3.85 1.66 -5.61
CA ASN A 35 -3.23 2.02 -4.33
C ASN A 35 -4.14 1.81 -3.11
N LEU A 36 -5.40 1.44 -3.32
CA LEU A 36 -6.40 1.30 -2.27
C LEU A 36 -6.87 -0.13 -2.09
N VAL A 37 -6.89 -0.58 -0.84
CA VAL A 37 -7.49 -1.84 -0.43
C VAL A 37 -8.42 -1.61 0.76
N TYR A 38 -9.46 -2.43 0.88
CA TYR A 38 -10.35 -2.42 2.04
C TYR A 38 -10.00 -3.60 2.94
N LEU A 39 -9.57 -3.31 4.17
CA LEU A 39 -9.18 -4.30 5.17
C LEU A 39 -10.25 -4.40 6.26
N PRO A 40 -10.53 -5.61 6.79
CA PRO A 40 -11.48 -5.77 7.89
C PRO A 40 -10.98 -5.06 9.15
N GLU A 41 -11.89 -4.49 9.93
CA GLU A 41 -11.60 -3.87 11.24
C GLU A 41 -11.38 -4.90 12.35
N SER A 42 -11.81 -6.15 12.14
CA SER A 42 -11.71 -7.24 13.09
C SER A 42 -11.50 -8.59 12.39
N SER A 43 -10.73 -9.48 13.01
CA SER A 43 -10.55 -10.86 12.56
C SER A 43 -11.84 -11.68 12.62
N SER A 44 -12.84 -11.23 13.40
CA SER A 44 -14.18 -11.84 13.40
C SER A 44 -14.93 -11.65 12.09
N LEU A 45 -14.56 -10.66 11.27
CA LEU A 45 -15.18 -10.39 9.97
C LEU A 45 -14.54 -11.20 8.85
N ASP A 46 -13.21 -11.34 8.89
CA ASP A 46 -12.47 -12.27 8.03
C ASP A 46 -11.22 -12.76 8.76
N PRO A 47 -11.25 -13.99 9.32
CA PRO A 47 -10.16 -14.50 10.17
C PRO A 47 -8.88 -14.78 9.39
N THR A 48 -8.96 -14.81 8.06
CA THR A 48 -7.82 -15.11 7.20
C THR A 48 -7.10 -13.86 6.70
N ARG A 49 -7.72 -12.68 6.80
CA ARG A 49 -7.16 -11.44 6.24
C ARG A 49 -6.43 -10.59 7.27
N THR A 50 -5.53 -9.75 6.77
CA THR A 50 -4.88 -8.69 7.53
C THR A 50 -5.94 -7.72 8.08
N VAL A 51 -6.02 -7.60 9.41
CA VAL A 51 -6.94 -6.67 10.09
C VAL A 51 -6.32 -5.28 10.14
N HIS A 52 -7.08 -4.23 9.87
CA HIS A 52 -6.63 -2.85 10.07
C HIS A 52 -7.14 -2.31 11.41
N ASN A 53 -6.26 -2.19 12.39
CA ASN A 53 -6.56 -1.60 13.69
C ASN A 53 -5.56 -0.48 14.01
N GLY A 54 -5.90 0.74 13.59
CA GLY A 54 -5.08 1.94 13.82
C GLY A 54 -4.00 2.18 12.75
N SER A 55 -3.19 3.22 12.98
CA SER A 55 -2.18 3.67 12.02
C SER A 55 -1.10 2.61 11.75
N HIS A 56 -0.65 2.54 10.50
CA HIS A 56 0.47 1.71 10.09
C HIS A 56 1.68 1.87 11.02
N ARG A 57 2.32 0.75 11.32
CA ARG A 57 3.66 0.74 11.91
C ARG A 57 4.61 1.52 10.99
N LYS A 58 5.50 2.33 11.58
CA LYS A 58 6.45 3.21 10.86
C LYS A 58 7.22 2.48 9.74
N TRP A 59 7.56 1.21 9.94
CA TRP A 59 8.33 0.41 8.99
C TRP A 59 7.68 0.29 7.60
N HIS A 60 6.35 0.24 7.48
CA HIS A 60 5.71 0.07 6.17
C HIS A 60 5.78 1.34 5.33
N ARG A 61 5.70 2.51 5.98
CA ARG A 61 5.95 3.79 5.32
C ARG A 61 7.41 3.91 4.88
N GLU A 62 8.33 3.47 5.74
CA GLU A 62 9.78 3.48 5.44
C GLU A 62 10.11 2.55 4.27
N GLU A 63 9.56 1.34 4.22
CA GLU A 63 9.72 0.41 3.09
C GLU A 63 9.19 1.02 1.78
N ALA A 64 8.01 1.63 1.80
CA ALA A 64 7.46 2.32 0.63
C ALA A 64 8.31 3.52 0.21
N LEU A 65 8.84 4.29 1.17
CA LEU A 65 9.74 5.41 0.88
C LEU A 65 11.04 4.93 0.22
N GLU A 66 11.69 3.92 0.79
CA GLU A 66 12.92 3.34 0.24
C GLU A 66 12.71 2.82 -1.19
N GLU A 67 11.57 2.16 -1.45
CA GLU A 67 11.27 1.68 -2.80
C GLU A 67 11.04 2.82 -3.79
N LEU A 68 10.30 3.86 -3.40
CA LEU A 68 10.11 5.03 -4.25
C LEU A 68 11.43 5.76 -4.53
N ASP A 69 12.33 5.87 -3.55
CA ASP A 69 13.67 6.42 -3.73
C ASP A 69 14.51 5.57 -4.70
N ARG A 70 14.45 4.23 -4.58
CA ARG A 70 15.13 3.30 -5.50
C ARG A 70 14.64 3.46 -6.94
N ILE A 71 13.32 3.49 -7.14
CA ILE A 71 12.73 3.64 -8.47
C ILE A 71 13.08 5.01 -9.07
N HIS A 72 13.06 6.06 -8.24
CA HIS A 72 13.40 7.41 -8.68
C HIS A 72 14.84 7.49 -9.21
N ALA A 73 15.77 6.79 -8.54
CA ALA A 73 17.17 6.72 -8.90
C ALA A 73 17.48 5.88 -10.15
N LEU A 74 16.51 5.15 -10.71
CA LEU A 74 16.71 4.40 -11.95
C LEU A 74 16.98 5.36 -13.12
N ASP A 75 17.98 5.02 -13.93
CA ASP A 75 18.21 5.64 -15.24
C ASP A 75 17.26 5.00 -16.26
N ALA A 76 15.98 5.37 -16.16
CA ALA A 76 14.89 4.81 -16.94
C ALA A 76 13.85 5.88 -17.28
N ASP A 77 13.15 5.69 -18.39
CA ASP A 77 12.06 6.57 -18.80
C ASP A 77 10.93 6.60 -17.76
N PRO A 78 10.17 7.72 -17.65
CA PRO A 78 9.06 7.84 -16.71
C PRO A 78 8.01 6.72 -16.83
N GLU A 79 7.77 6.21 -18.03
CA GLU A 79 6.85 5.10 -18.24
C GLU A 79 7.34 3.80 -17.58
N ILE A 80 8.64 3.52 -17.66
CA ILE A 80 9.26 2.36 -17.00
C ILE A 80 9.23 2.53 -15.48
N LYS A 81 9.56 3.73 -14.98
CA LYS A 81 9.45 4.04 -13.54
C LYS A 81 8.03 3.85 -13.02
N LYS A 82 7.02 4.28 -13.80
CA LYS A 82 5.61 4.05 -13.46
C LYS A 82 5.27 2.57 -13.41
N MET A 83 5.78 1.76 -14.33
CA MET A 83 5.60 0.30 -14.29
C MET A 83 6.19 -0.31 -13.01
N HIS A 84 7.34 0.18 -12.53
CA HIS A 84 7.91 -0.26 -11.26
C HIS A 84 7.03 0.13 -10.05
N VAL A 85 6.51 1.36 -10.03
CA VAL A 85 5.58 1.80 -8.96
C VAL A 85 4.30 0.96 -8.97
N ASP A 86 3.73 0.68 -10.15
CA ASP A 86 2.54 -0.16 -10.29
C ASP A 86 2.82 -1.60 -9.84
N ALA A 87 3.98 -2.17 -10.21
CA ALA A 87 4.39 -3.51 -9.81
C ALA A 87 4.59 -3.63 -8.29
N TYR A 88 5.26 -2.67 -7.65
CA TYR A 88 5.38 -2.60 -6.19
C TYR A 88 4.01 -2.53 -5.52
N THR A 89 3.12 -1.68 -6.04
CA THR A 89 1.76 -1.51 -5.51
C THR A 89 0.99 -2.83 -5.59
N ASP A 90 1.10 -3.56 -6.71
CA ASP A 90 0.45 -4.86 -6.90
C ASP A 90 0.99 -5.93 -5.93
N GLU A 91 2.31 -6.03 -5.79
CA GLU A 91 2.93 -6.99 -4.87
C GLU A 91 2.45 -6.77 -3.42
N MET A 92 2.45 -5.51 -2.98
CA MET A 92 1.97 -5.18 -1.64
C MET A 92 0.45 -5.40 -1.50
N ARG A 93 -0.33 -5.14 -2.56
CA ARG A 93 -1.76 -5.47 -2.59
C ARG A 93 -1.98 -6.96 -2.37
N GLU A 94 -1.22 -7.82 -3.05
CA GLU A 94 -1.30 -9.26 -2.88
C GLU A 94 -0.97 -9.69 -1.45
N LYS A 95 0.05 -9.09 -0.83
CA LYS A 95 0.37 -9.33 0.59
C LYS A 95 -0.79 -8.94 1.52
N TYR A 96 -1.43 -7.79 1.27
CA TYR A 96 -2.59 -7.33 2.06
C TYR A 96 -3.84 -8.20 1.87
N LEU A 97 -4.04 -8.72 0.67
CA LEU A 97 -5.15 -9.62 0.33
C LEU A 97 -4.85 -11.08 0.68
N SER A 98 -3.58 -11.40 0.96
CA SER A 98 -3.15 -12.75 1.29
C SER A 98 -3.91 -13.28 2.51
N LYS A 99 -4.30 -14.55 2.40
CA LYS A 99 -4.92 -15.32 3.48
C LYS A 99 -3.89 -16.09 4.30
N ASP A 100 -2.62 -16.00 3.94
CA ASP A 100 -1.53 -16.64 4.66
C ASP A 100 -1.25 -15.88 5.96
N ALA A 101 -1.47 -16.56 7.08
CA ALA A 101 -1.26 -16.03 8.42
C ALA A 101 0.19 -15.58 8.69
N ASN A 102 1.17 -15.99 7.88
CA ASN A 102 2.58 -15.57 7.97
C ASN A 102 2.89 -14.31 7.14
N VAL A 103 2.01 -13.95 6.21
CA VAL A 103 2.14 -12.76 5.34
C VAL A 103 1.31 -11.58 5.86
N GLN A 104 0.46 -11.82 6.86
CA GLN A 104 -0.36 -10.79 7.49
C GLN A 104 0.51 -9.69 8.12
N LEU A 105 0.47 -8.50 7.52
CA LEU A 105 1.30 -7.34 7.93
C LEU A 105 0.84 -6.68 9.24
N ASN A 106 -0.28 -7.13 9.83
CA ASN A 106 -0.87 -6.65 11.09
C ASN A 106 -1.10 -7.78 12.10
N LYS A 107 -0.06 -8.53 12.45
CA LYS A 107 -0.04 -9.17 13.76
C LYS A 107 0.65 -8.23 14.73
N HIS A 108 -0.07 -7.84 15.76
CA HIS A 108 0.52 -7.34 17.00
C HIS A 108 1.51 -8.40 17.52
N HIS A 109 2.76 -8.30 17.06
CA HIS A 109 3.96 -8.76 17.75
C HIS A 109 4.83 -7.54 18.01
#